data_AF-A0A1A2G6L1-F1
#
_entry.id   AF-A0A1A2G6L1-F1
#
_cell.length_a   1.000
_cell.length_b   1.000
_cell.length_c   1.000
_cell.angle_alpha   90.00
_cell.angle_beta   90.00
_cell.angle_gamma   90.00
#
_symmetry.space_group_name_H-M   'P 1'
#
loop_
_entity.id
_entity.type
_entity.pdbx_description
1 polymer ?
#
loop_
_entity_poly.entity_id
_entity_poly.type
_entity_poly.pdbx_seq_one_letter_code
_entity_poly.pdbx_strand_id
1 'polypeptide(L)'
;MPDLTDHIPPGATILTPAEGQPIEIAYGYITETGADVIAVTVRDARHGPHTLALTPPLAATLANTIRQRCDNLARLQADQQNGDNDDGN
;
A
#
# COMPACT_ATOMS: atom_id res chain seq x y z
N MET A 1 5.98 -19.91 -0.08
CA MET A 1 6.13 -18.50 0.33
C MET A 1 5.35 -18.33 1.63
N PRO A 2 5.93 -17.77 2.70
CA PRO A 2 5.20 -17.53 3.94
C PRO A 2 4.05 -16.56 3.67
N ASP A 3 2.87 -16.85 4.22
CA ASP A 3 1.68 -16.02 4.07
C ASP A 3 1.86 -14.76 4.91
N LEU A 4 1.97 -13.60 4.26
CA LEU A 4 2.20 -12.30 4.94
C LEU A 4 1.03 -11.88 5.84
N THR A 5 -0.06 -12.63 5.85
CA THR A 5 -1.28 -12.36 6.63
C THR A 5 -1.11 -12.62 8.13
N ASP A 6 -0.13 -13.41 8.55
CA ASP A 6 0.05 -13.82 9.95
C ASP A 6 0.54 -12.69 10.88
N HIS A 7 0.86 -11.51 10.33
CA HIS A 7 1.33 -10.34 11.07
C HIS A 7 0.42 -9.13 10.94
N ILE A 8 -0.80 -9.33 10.46
CA ILE A 8 -1.75 -8.24 10.24
C ILE A 8 -2.52 -7.97 11.55
N PRO A 9 -2.52 -6.73 12.07
CA PRO A 9 -3.24 -6.40 13.29
C PRO A 9 -4.75 -6.74 13.18
N PRO A 10 -5.40 -7.16 14.28
CA PRO A 10 -6.84 -7.38 14.28
C PRO A 10 -7.59 -6.13 13.82
N GLY A 11 -8.48 -6.28 12.83
CA GLY A 11 -9.27 -5.18 12.25
C GLY A 11 -8.60 -4.45 11.08
N ALA A 12 -7.37 -4.80 10.69
CA ALA A 12 -6.79 -4.26 9.48
C ALA A 12 -7.47 -4.85 8.23
N THR A 13 -7.87 -3.96 7.32
CA THR A 13 -8.41 -4.35 6.01
C THR A 13 -7.26 -4.60 5.06
N ILE A 14 -7.21 -5.80 4.49
CA ILE A 14 -6.25 -6.15 3.45
C ILE A 14 -6.86 -5.74 2.11
N LEU A 15 -6.28 -4.73 1.50
CA LEU A 15 -6.59 -4.40 0.12
C LEU A 15 -5.67 -5.23 -0.77
N THR A 16 -6.26 -6.10 -1.58
CA THR A 16 -5.54 -6.91 -2.57
C THR A 16 -5.80 -6.28 -3.94
N PRO A 17 -4.87 -5.44 -4.45
CA PRO A 17 -5.07 -4.78 -5.73
C PRO A 17 -5.33 -5.82 -6.81
N ALA A 18 -6.36 -5.60 -7.62
CA ALA A 18 -6.59 -6.41 -8.80
C ALA A 18 -5.36 -6.30 -9.72
N GLU A 19 -4.84 -7.45 -10.16
CA GLU A 19 -3.63 -7.50 -10.97
C GLU A 19 -3.79 -6.66 -12.24
N GLY A 20 -2.77 -5.84 -12.54
CA GLY A 20 -2.79 -4.94 -13.69
C GLY A 20 -3.73 -3.73 -13.57
N GLN A 21 -4.41 -3.53 -12.44
CA GLN A 21 -5.24 -2.34 -12.23
C GLN A 21 -4.49 -1.24 -11.49
N PRO A 22 -4.44 -0.02 -12.05
CA PRO A 22 -3.75 1.09 -11.41
C PRO A 22 -4.50 1.56 -10.16
N ILE A 23 -3.75 2.09 -9.20
CA ILE A 23 -4.30 2.92 -8.13
C ILE A 23 -4.75 4.24 -8.75
N GLU A 24 -6.00 4.64 -8.53
CA GLU A 24 -6.54 5.90 -9.03
C GLU A 24 -6.39 6.99 -7.96
N ILE A 25 -5.91 8.17 -8.36
CA ILE A 25 -5.75 9.34 -7.48
C ILE A 25 -6.61 10.49 -8.03
N ALA A 26 -7.42 11.08 -7.16
CA ALA A 26 -8.21 12.26 -7.47
C ALA A 26 -8.03 13.36 -6.40
N TYR A 27 -8.30 14.59 -6.78
CA TYR A 27 -8.24 15.77 -5.92
C TYR A 27 -9.63 16.39 -5.83
N GLY A 28 -9.99 16.88 -4.64
CA GLY A 28 -11.30 17.47 -4.42
C GLY A 28 -11.33 18.41 -3.22
N TYR A 29 -12.51 18.97 -3.00
CA TYR A 29 -12.81 19.89 -1.90
C TYR A 29 -14.15 19.50 -1.28
N ILE A 30 -14.18 19.32 0.04
CA ILE A 30 -15.41 19.02 0.78
C ILE A 30 -15.99 20.35 1.26
N THR A 31 -17.11 20.75 0.65
CA THR A 31 -17.75 22.04 0.90
C THR A 31 -18.25 22.21 2.33
N GLU A 32 -18.69 21.13 2.97
CA GLU A 32 -19.27 21.10 4.30
C GLU A 32 -18.24 21.34 5.40
N THR A 33 -17.01 20.84 5.19
CA THR A 33 -15.90 20.98 6.15
C THR A 33 -14.90 22.05 5.74
N GLY A 34 -14.98 22.53 4.50
CA GLY A 34 -14.04 23.47 3.92
C GLY A 34 -12.64 22.88 3.67
N ALA A 35 -12.53 21.56 3.58
CA ALA A 35 -11.25 20.86 3.53
C ALA A 35 -10.92 20.37 2.11
N ASP A 36 -9.67 20.59 1.69
CA ASP A 36 -9.09 19.90 0.53
C ASP A 36 -8.88 18.42 0.85
N VAL A 37 -9.10 17.57 -0.16
CA VAL A 37 -8.92 16.12 -0.03
C VAL A 37 -8.25 15.53 -1.27
N ILE A 38 -7.49 14.46 -1.01
CA ILE A 38 -6.94 13.55 -2.00
C ILE A 38 -7.67 12.23 -1.81
N ALA A 39 -8.37 11.78 -2.84
CA ALA A 39 -9.01 10.48 -2.87
C ALA A 39 -8.06 9.46 -3.50
N VAL A 40 -7.83 8.35 -2.80
CA VAL A 40 -7.07 7.21 -3.29
C VAL A 40 -8.03 6.04 -3.43
N THR A 41 -8.19 5.54 -4.66
CA THR A 41 -9.03 4.38 -4.94
C THR A 41 -8.17 3.18 -5.29
N VAL A 42 -8.34 2.10 -4.53
CA VAL A 42 -7.73 0.79 -4.77
C VAL A 42 -8.83 -0.15 -5.21
N ARG A 43 -8.67 -0.78 -6.37
CA ARG A 43 -9.61 -1.79 -6.84
C ARG A 43 -9.21 -3.14 -6.27
N ASP A 44 -9.99 -3.62 -5.30
CA ASP A 44 -9.79 -4.92 -4.67
C ASP A 44 -10.45 -6.01 -5.51
N ALA A 45 -9.70 -7.08 -5.80
CA ALA A 45 -10.20 -8.17 -6.64
C ALA A 45 -11.39 -8.95 -6.02
N ARG A 46 -11.53 -8.91 -4.69
CA ARG A 46 -12.55 -9.66 -3.93
C ARG A 46 -13.77 -8.81 -3.60
N HIS A 47 -13.57 -7.52 -3.32
CA HIS A 47 -14.61 -6.65 -2.77
C HIS A 47 -14.96 -5.43 -3.65
N GLY A 48 -14.20 -5.20 -4.74
CA GLY A 48 -14.41 -4.06 -5.63
C GLY A 48 -13.62 -2.81 -5.21
N PRO A 49 -13.98 -1.62 -5.72
CA PRO A 49 -13.24 -0.40 -5.43
C PRO A 49 -13.42 0.06 -3.98
N HIS A 50 -12.29 0.32 -3.31
CA HIS A 50 -12.22 0.98 -2.02
C HIS A 50 -11.61 2.37 -2.19
N THR A 51 -12.35 3.40 -1.79
CA THR A 51 -11.90 4.79 -1.87
C THR A 51 -11.63 5.35 -0.47
N LEU A 52 -10.44 5.90 -0.28
CA LEU A 52 -10.01 6.58 0.93
C LEU A 52 -9.90 8.08 0.62
N ALA A 53 -10.68 8.91 1.31
CA ALA A 53 -10.53 10.36 1.26
C ALA A 53 -9.56 10.81 2.37
N LEU A 54 -8.47 11.46 1.98
CA LEU A 54 -7.39 11.86 2.87
C LEU A 54 -7.19 13.36 2.78
N THR A 55 -6.88 14.01 3.90
CA THR A 55 -6.35 15.38 3.85
C THR A 55 -4.95 15.37 3.22
N PRO A 56 -4.48 16.46 2.61
CA PRO A 56 -3.16 16.51 1.98
C PRO A 56 -2.00 16.10 2.91
N PRO A 57 -1.96 16.52 4.20
CA PRO A 57 -0.92 16.05 5.12
C PRO A 57 -0.97 14.53 5.36
N LEU A 58 -2.17 13.95 5.47
CA LEU A 58 -2.32 12.51 5.70
C LEU A 58 -1.93 11.70 4.47
N ALA A 59 -2.28 12.18 3.27
CA ALA A 59 -1.86 11.56 2.01
C ALA A 59 -0.34 11.53 1.86
N ALA A 60 0.36 12.61 2.24
CA ALA A 60 1.81 12.65 2.24
C ALA A 60 2.43 11.63 3.21
N THR A 61 1.88 11.50 4.42
CA THR A 61 2.32 10.48 5.39
C THR A 61 2.10 9.07 4.85
N LEU A 62 0.94 8.80 4.23
CA LEU A 62 0.65 7.50 3.62
C LEU A 62 1.65 7.17 2.50
N ALA A 63 1.91 8.12 1.59
CA ALA A 63 2.87 7.93 0.49
C ALA A 63 4.29 7.63 1.02
N ASN A 64 4.74 8.36 2.04
CA ASN A 64 6.03 8.10 2.68
C ASN A 64 6.11 6.72 3.32
N THR A 65 5.04 6.29 3.98
CA THR A 65 4.95 4.96 4.61
C THR A 65 5.02 3.87 3.56
N ILE A 66 4.27 4.00 2.46
CA ILE A 66 4.30 3.04 1.34
C ILE A 66 5.70 2.95 0.75
N ARG A 67 6.34 4.09 0.45
CA ARG A 67 7.70 4.13 -0.08
C ARG A 67 8.68 3.38 0.83
N GLN A 68 8.68 3.69 2.13
CA GLN A 68 9.55 3.02 3.09
C GLN A 68 9.32 1.50 3.15
N ARG A 69 8.07 1.05 3.02
CA ARG A 69 7.75 -0.39 2.96
C ARG A 69 8.27 -1.05 1.68
N CYS A 70 8.13 -0.39 0.53
CA CYS A 70 8.70 -0.87 -0.73
C CYS A 70 10.23 -0.95 -0.68
N ASP A 71 10.90 0.07 -0.12
CA ASP A 71 12.35 0.08 0.04
C ASP A 71 12.83 -1.08 0.94
N ASN A 72 12.10 -1.34 2.03
CA ASN A 72 12.40 -2.47 2.92
C ASN A 72 12.20 -3.83 2.21
N LEU A 73 11.14 -3.98 1.41
CA LEU A 73 10.90 -5.20 0.65
C LEU A 73 11.99 -5.46 -0.39
N ALA A 74 12.42 -4.41 -1.12
CA ALA A 74 13.50 -4.51 -2.09
C ALA A 74 14.82 -4.95 -1.43
N ARG A 75 15.11 -4.42 -0.23
CA ARG A 75 16.28 -4.85 0.57
C ARG A 75 16.20 -6.31 0.97
N LEU A 76 15.06 -6.76 1.51
CA LEU A 76 14.87 -8.15 1.91
C LEU A 76 15.01 -9.13 0.73
N GLN A 77 14.53 -8.75 -0.45
CA GLN A 77 14.70 -9.54 -1.67
C GLN A 77 16.16 -9.64 -2.11
N ALA A 78 16.92 -8.55 -2.00
CA ALA A 78 18.35 -8.54 -2.30
C ALA A 78 19.16 -9.40 -1.31
N ASP A 79 18.83 -9.36 -0.02
CA ASP A 79 19.49 -10.17 1.01
C ASP A 79 19.19 -11.67 0.81
N GLN A 80 17.96 -12.03 0.42
CA GLN A 80 17.60 -13.42 0.08
C GLN A 80 18.36 -13.95 -1.14
N GLN A 81 18.53 -13.13 -2.18
CA GLN A 81 19.31 -13.51 -3.37
C GLN A 81 20.81 -13.67 -3.08
N ASN A 82 21.34 -12.98 -2.07
CA ASN A 82 22.74 -13.13 -1.67
C ASN A 82 22.96 -14.34 -0.73
N GLY A 83 21.99 -14.69 0.12
CA GLY A 83 22.07 -15.85 0.99
C GLY A 83 22.00 -17.20 0.25
N ASP A 84 21.22 -17.29 -0.83
CA ASP A 84 21.08 -18.52 -1.64
C ASP A 84 22.35 -18.85 -2.46
N ASN A 85 23.28 -17.89 -2.60
CA ASN A 85 24.55 -18.07 -3.32
C ASN A 85 25.70 -18.55 -2.42
N ASP A 86 25.54 -18.61 -1.09
CA ASP A 86 26.62 -18.91 -0.15
C ASP A 86 26.58 -20.34 0.43
N ASP A 87 25.49 -21.09 0.22
CA ASP A 87 25.33 -22.49 0.68
C ASP A 87 25.73 -23.54 -0.39
N GLY A 88 26.39 -23.11 -1.46
CA GLY A 88 26.79 -23.93 -2.61
C GLY A 88 28.29 -24.00 -2.84
N ASN A 89 29.10 -24.33 -1.82
CA ASN A 89 30.52 -24.72 -2.03
C ASN A 89 31.01 -25.78 -1.05
#